data_AF-A0A1D7VWV9-F1
#
_entry.id   AF-A0A1D7VWV9-F1
#
_cell.length_a   1.000
_cell.length_b   1.000
_cell.length_c   1.000
_cell.angle_alpha   90.00
_cell.angle_beta   90.00
_cell.angle_gamma   90.00
#
_symmetry.space_group_name_H-M   'P 1'
#
loop_
_entity.id
_entity.type
_entity.pdbx_description
1 polymer ?
#
loop_
_entity_poly.entity_id
_entity_poly.type
_entity_poly.pdbx_seq_one_letter_code
_entity_poly.pdbx_strand_id
1 'polypeptide(L)' 'MLWLLLPYVLFLAVLPLVNRVTPTVLGLPFLFFWMLVATLATPVAVWLARRADLRRGPGKEGS' A
#
# COMPACT_ATOMS: atom_id res chain seq x y z
N MET A 1 -0.19 1.87 16.37
CA MET A 1 -0.57 0.46 16.15
C MET A 1 -1.12 0.19 14.75
N LEU A 2 -1.82 1.14 14.09
CA LEU A 2 -2.35 0.95 12.73
C LEU A 2 -1.28 0.70 11.64
N TRP A 3 -0.05 1.20 11.83
CA TRP A 3 1.07 0.99 10.89
C TRP A 3 1.45 -0.49 10.72
N LEU A 4 1.23 -1.32 11.75
CA LEU A 4 1.48 -2.76 11.68
C LEU A 4 0.54 -3.48 10.70
N LEU A 5 -0.66 -2.93 10.47
CA LEU A 5 -1.67 -3.49 9.57
C LEU A 5 -1.44 -3.09 8.11
N LEU A 6 -0.63 -2.06 7.87
CA LEU A 6 -0.33 -1.56 6.52
C LEU A 6 0.27 -2.63 5.59
N PRO A 7 1.37 -3.33 5.96
CA PRO A 7 1.91 -4.40 5.13
C PRO A 7 0.90 -5.54 4.96
N TYR A 8 0.08 -5.81 5.99
CA TYR A 8 -0.92 -6.87 5.96
C TYR A 8 -2.05 -6.59 4.96
N VAL A 9 -2.61 -5.37 4.97
CA VAL A 9 -3.68 -4.98 4.04
C VAL A 9 -3.14 -4.90 2.61
N LEU A 10 -1.93 -4.39 2.41
CA LEU A 10 -1.26 -4.41 1.10
C LEU A 10 -1.05 -5.83 0.60
N PHE A 11 -0.56 -6.73 1.46
CA PHE A 11 -0.32 -8.12 1.11
C PHE A 11 -1.63 -8.87 0.79
N LEU A 12 -2.68 -8.64 1.56
CA LEU A 12 -4.02 -9.20 1.34
C LEU A 12 -4.68 -8.67 0.06
N ALA A 13 -4.45 -7.41 -0.30
CA ALA A 13 -4.92 -6.85 -1.57
C ALA A 13 -4.15 -7.42 -2.77
N VAL A 14 -2.87 -7.76 -2.58
CA VAL A 14 -2.02 -8.42 -3.60
C VAL A 14 -2.44 -9.88 -3.81
N LEU A 15 -2.86 -10.59 -2.77
CA LEU A 15 -3.21 -12.01 -2.81
C LEU A 15 -4.22 -12.41 -3.92
N PRO A 16 -5.42 -11.80 -4.02
CA PRO A 16 -6.39 -12.13 -5.08
C PRO A 16 -5.94 -11.68 -6.48
N LEU A 17 -4.92 -10.84 -6.55
CA LEU A 17 -4.36 -10.23 -7.76
C LEU A 17 -3.30 -11.15 -8.38
N VAL A 18 -2.44 -11.73 -7.53
CA VAL A 18 -1.47 -12.76 -7.93
C VAL A 18 -2.11 -14.14 -8.07
N ASN A 19 -3.16 -14.44 -7.29
CA ASN A 19 -3.85 -15.73 -7.35
C ASN A 19 -4.77 -15.87 -8.59
N ARG A 20 -4.77 -14.92 -9.53
CA ARG A 20 -5.39 -15.12 -10.85
C ARG A 20 -4.41 -15.91 -11.72
N VAL A 21 -4.66 -17.21 -11.83
CA VAL A 21 -3.87 -18.29 -12.46
C VAL A 21 -3.70 -18.16 -13.99
N THR A 22 -4.05 -17.03 -14.59
CA THR A 22 -3.80 -16.74 -16.01
C THR A 22 -2.89 -15.51 -16.10
N PRO A 23 -1.82 -15.52 -16.91
CA PRO A 23 -0.76 -14.49 -16.93
C PRO A 23 -1.24 -13.15 -17.55
N THR A 24 -2.38 -12.64 -17.11
CA THR A 24 -3.02 -11.43 -17.60
C THR A 24 -3.96 -10.90 -16.51
N VAL A 25 -3.54 -9.86 -15.80
CA VAL A 25 -4.36 -9.22 -14.76
C VAL A 25 -5.20 -8.14 -15.44
N LEU A 26 -6.53 -8.27 -15.46
CA LEU A 26 -7.45 -7.31 -16.11
C LEU A 26 -7.18 -7.08 -17.62
N GLY A 27 -6.55 -8.02 -18.32
CA GLY A 27 -6.14 -7.84 -19.73
C GLY A 27 -4.75 -7.21 -19.91
N LEU A 28 -4.02 -6.92 -18.82
CA LEU A 28 -2.66 -6.37 -18.84
C LEU A 28 -1.61 -7.44 -18.49
N PRO A 29 -0.40 -7.38 -19.09
CA PRO A 29 0.71 -8.25 -18.71
C PRO A 29 1.09 -8.06 -17.24
N PHE A 30 1.44 -9.15 -16.54
CA PHE A 30 1.80 -9.15 -15.12
C PHE A 30 2.84 -8.08 -14.76
N LEU A 31 3.87 -7.91 -15.60
CA LEU A 31 4.93 -6.92 -15.39
C LEU A 31 4.40 -5.48 -15.40
N PHE A 32 3.51 -5.13 -16.35
CA PHE A 32 2.90 -3.80 -16.44
C PHE A 32 2.03 -3.51 -15.22
N PHE A 33 1.24 -4.51 -14.83
CA PHE A 33 0.41 -4.43 -13.65
C PHE A 33 1.25 -4.17 -12.39
N TRP A 34 2.33 -4.94 -12.22
CA TRP A 34 3.26 -4.79 -11.10
C TRP A 34 3.91 -3.41 -11.09
N MET A 35 4.32 -2.90 -12.26
CA MET A 35 4.88 -1.56 -12.40
C MET A 35 3.89 -0.48 -11.95
N LEU A 36 2.63 -0.56 -12.40
CA LEU A 36 1.57 0.38 -12.02
C LEU A 36 1.34 0.37 -10.50
N VAL A 37 1.32 -0.81 -9.89
CA VAL A 37 1.21 -0.97 -8.44
C VAL A 37 2.39 -0.33 -7.72
N ALA A 38 3.63 -0.56 -8.15
CA ALA A 38 4.81 0.06 -7.55
C ALA A 38 4.78 1.60 -7.67
N THR A 39 4.32 2.12 -8.82
CA THR A 39 4.14 3.56 -9.02
C THR A 39 3.09 4.15 -8.08
N LEU A 40 1.98 3.45 -7.84
CA LEU A 40 0.93 3.89 -6.92
C LEU A 40 1.26 3.65 -5.45
N ALA A 41 2.07 2.64 -5.14
CA ALA A 41 2.49 2.33 -3.77
C ALA A 41 3.27 3.49 -3.15
N THR A 42 4.13 4.15 -3.92
CA THR A 42 4.94 5.29 -3.47
C THR A 42 4.09 6.46 -2.94
N PRO A 43 3.18 7.06 -3.73
CA PRO A 43 2.33 8.15 -3.24
C PRO A 43 1.34 7.70 -2.17
N VAL A 44 0.84 6.46 -2.22
CA VAL A 44 -0.05 5.92 -1.18
C VAL A 44 0.68 5.82 0.16
N ALA A 45 1.93 5.35 0.17
CA ALA A 45 2.76 5.30 1.37
C ALA A 45 3.03 6.70 1.94
N VAL A 46 3.38 7.67 1.08
CA VAL A 46 3.60 9.07 1.48
C VAL A 46 2.31 9.70 2.02
N TRP A 47 1.18 9.46 1.38
CA TRP A 47 -0.11 9.99 1.81
C TRP A 47 -0.54 9.38 3.14
N LEU A 48 -0.34 8.08 3.34
CA LEU A 48 -0.63 7.41 4.61
C LEU A 48 0.31 7.85 5.72
N ALA A 49 1.61 8.04 5.45
CA ALA A 49 2.56 8.63 6.38
C ALA A 49 2.11 10.04 6.81
N ARG A 50 1.77 10.90 5.84
CA ARG A 50 1.24 12.24 6.10
C ARG A 50 -0.05 12.18 6.92
N ARG A 51 -0.98 11.29 6.56
CA ARG A 51 -2.25 11.15 7.29
C ARG A 51 -2.06 10.58 8.70
N ALA A 52 -1.08 9.70 8.88
CA ALA A 52 -0.72 9.16 10.19
C ALA A 52 -0.12 10.26 11.07
N ASP A 53 0.79 11.07 10.53
CA ASP A 53 1.38 12.23 11.23
C ASP A 53 0.31 13.26 11.61
N LEU A 54 -0.62 13.58 10.72
CA LEU A 54 -1.74 14.48 11.00
C LEU A 54 -2.67 13.93 12.10
N ARG A 55 -2.83 12.60 12.20
CA ARG A 55 -3.58 11.97 13.29
C ARG A 55 -2.80 11.91 14.61
N ARG A 56 -1.47 12.08 14.56
CA ARG A 56 -0.53 12.07 15.69
C ARG A 56 -0.31 13.47 16.28
N GLY A 57 -1.33 14.34 16.22
CA GLY A 57 -1.29 15.77 16.56
C GLY A 57 -0.35 16.15 17.71
N PRO A 58 0.26 17.35 17.64
CA PRO A 58 1.45 17.77 18.39
C PRO A 58 1.24 17.54 19.89
N GLY A 59 1.83 16.46 20.39
CA GLY A 59 1.41 15.92 21.67
C GLY A 59 2.49 15.08 22.31
N LYS A 60 3.35 15.79 23.06
CA LYS A 60 4.17 15.30 24.18
C LYS A 60 5.59 14.83 23.85
N GLU A 61 6.47 15.79 23.57
CA GLU A 61 7.92 15.67 23.88
C GLU A 61 8.42 16.93 24.59
N GLY A 62 7.68 17.35 25.62
CA GLY A 62 8.19 18.21 26.67
C GLY A 62 8.02 17.46 27.99
N SER A 63 9.07 16.76 28.40
CA SER A 63 9.25 16.26 29.77
C SER A 63 10.70 16.39 30.18
#